data_AF-A0A497T594-F1
#
_entry.id   AF-A0A497T594-F1
#
_cell.length_a   1.000
_cell.length_b   1.000
_cell.length_c   1.000
_cell.angle_alpha   90.00
_cell.angle_beta   90.00
_cell.angle_gamma   90.00
#
_symmetry.space_group_name_H-M   'P 1'
#
loop_
_entity.id
_entity.type
_entity.pdbx_description
1 polymer ?
#
loop_
_entity_poly.entity_id
_entity_poly.type
_entity_poly.pdbx_seq_one_letter_code
_entity_poly.pdbx_strand_id
1 'polypeptide(L)'
;MIRFGFKNNDVIRGVNIQPVSLVGRMPRKERNKYRITIPDAIQRIEEQTNREIAKEDFYPVPSVMPVTNFVEALTGKAEYALSAHFACGMATYVFNDNGKMLPVTRFIDVEGLLEYLDVLGNEIKAGKRNKYISSIRLLFKLDSFIDREKAPKGFSIKKMLFNALVRHNYRALGAFHKSSLFIGMMHFQDLYNYDVERVKRCVIHYAIPEGKIVPFCAFNVIPDRYRESSQEKHGIKIPEWEKKTGKKLNEDLYKRDIKALEKSPLYKKTYKGFLKKKR
;
A
#
# COMPACT_ATOMS: atom_id res chain seq x y z
N MET A 1 2.39 -15.62 -4.99
CA MET A 1 2.35 -14.73 -3.80
C MET A 1 0.93 -14.34 -3.43
N ILE A 2 0.14 -13.76 -4.35
CA ILE A 2 -1.24 -13.31 -4.06
C ILE A 2 -2.12 -14.43 -3.48
N ARG A 3 -2.18 -15.59 -4.14
CA ARG A 3 -2.92 -16.77 -3.62
C ARG A 3 -2.45 -17.22 -2.23
N PHE A 4 -1.16 -17.08 -1.93
CA PHE A 4 -0.62 -17.40 -0.60
C PHE A 4 -1.06 -16.35 0.43
N GLY A 5 -0.97 -15.06 0.10
CA GLY A 5 -1.46 -13.97 0.95
C GLY A 5 -2.95 -14.13 1.25
N PHE A 6 -3.75 -14.41 0.22
CA PHE A 6 -5.19 -14.61 0.35
C PHE A 6 -5.56 -15.80 1.25
N LYS A 7 -4.89 -16.95 1.07
CA LYS A 7 -5.15 -18.14 1.89
C LYS A 7 -4.76 -17.93 3.37
N ASN A 8 -3.80 -17.05 3.64
CA ASN A 8 -3.31 -16.76 4.98
C ASN A 8 -3.67 -15.33 5.41
N ASN A 9 -4.84 -14.82 4.98
CA ASN A 9 -5.30 -13.47 5.30
C ASN A 9 -5.67 -13.31 6.79
N ASP A 10 -5.60 -14.35 7.60
CA ASP A 10 -5.63 -14.27 9.05
C ASP A 10 -4.37 -13.59 9.62
N VAL A 11 -3.22 -13.70 8.92
CA VAL A 11 -1.94 -13.08 9.31
C VAL A 11 -1.42 -12.07 8.28
N ILE A 12 -1.57 -12.35 6.99
CA ILE A 12 -1.06 -11.52 5.89
C ILE A 12 -2.12 -10.49 5.52
N ARG A 13 -1.84 -9.20 5.73
CA ARG A 13 -2.79 -8.10 5.43
C ARG A 13 -2.65 -7.51 4.04
N GLY A 14 -1.55 -7.80 3.36
CA GLY A 14 -1.38 -7.35 1.99
C GLY A 14 -0.15 -7.89 1.28
N VAL A 15 -0.19 -7.75 -0.04
CA VAL A 15 0.91 -8.05 -0.95
C VAL A 15 1.20 -6.76 -1.71
N ASN A 16 2.35 -6.16 -1.43
CA ASN A 16 2.80 -4.94 -2.12
C ASN A 16 3.90 -5.30 -3.11
N ILE A 17 3.68 -5.04 -4.40
CA ILE A 17 4.61 -5.36 -5.48
C ILE A 17 5.46 -4.13 -5.78
N GLN A 18 6.78 -4.28 -5.73
CA GLN A 18 7.73 -3.21 -6.00
C GLN A 18 8.65 -3.65 -7.14
N PRO A 19 8.45 -3.15 -8.37
CA PRO A 19 9.36 -3.41 -9.49
C PRO A 19 10.78 -2.93 -9.20
N VAL A 20 11.76 -3.61 -9.80
CA VAL A 20 13.19 -3.24 -9.68
C VAL A 20 13.50 -1.92 -10.38
N SER A 21 14.41 -1.14 -9.81
CA SER A 21 14.94 0.10 -10.41
C SER A 21 16.15 -0.23 -11.29
N LEU A 22 16.17 0.26 -12.54
CA LEU A 22 17.22 -0.01 -13.51
C LEU A 22 18.21 1.16 -13.63
N VAL A 23 19.47 0.96 -13.22
CA VAL A 23 20.53 1.98 -13.25
C VAL A 23 21.69 1.58 -14.18
N GLY A 24 22.52 2.55 -14.55
CA GLY A 24 23.67 2.35 -15.45
C GLY A 24 23.28 2.21 -16.92
N ARG A 25 24.27 1.97 -17.79
CA ARG A 25 24.08 1.86 -19.25
C ARG A 25 23.64 0.45 -19.63
N MET A 26 22.34 0.21 -19.66
CA MET A 26 21.72 -1.06 -20.04
C MET A 26 21.15 -0.97 -21.46
N PRO A 27 21.44 -1.90 -22.39
CA PRO A 27 20.79 -1.94 -23.71
C PRO A 27 19.26 -2.08 -23.61
N ARG A 28 18.51 -1.52 -24.56
CA ARG A 28 17.04 -1.54 -24.56
C ARG A 28 16.45 -2.95 -24.42
N LYS A 29 17.06 -3.94 -25.06
CA LYS A 29 16.65 -5.36 -24.98
C LYS A 29 16.72 -5.89 -23.54
N GLU A 30 17.81 -5.63 -22.83
CA GLU A 30 17.97 -6.02 -21.43
C GLU A 30 16.99 -5.24 -20.53
N ARG A 31 16.81 -3.94 -20.78
CA ARG A 31 15.83 -3.16 -20.00
C ARG A 31 14.42 -3.72 -20.14
N ASN A 32 13.98 -4.04 -21.34
CA ASN A 32 12.64 -4.61 -21.59
C ASN A 32 12.46 -6.00 -20.95
N LYS A 33 13.55 -6.75 -20.75
CA LYS A 33 13.51 -8.07 -20.11
C LYS A 33 13.24 -7.99 -18.61
N TYR A 34 13.83 -7.00 -17.92
CA TYR A 34 13.69 -6.86 -16.46
C TYR A 34 12.59 -5.86 -16.05
N ARG A 35 12.26 -4.91 -16.93
CA ARG A 35 11.24 -3.91 -16.63
C ARG A 35 9.85 -4.54 -16.60
N ILE A 36 9.12 -4.20 -15.57
CA ILE A 36 7.70 -4.47 -15.42
C ILE A 36 7.02 -3.17 -15.02
N THR A 37 6.00 -2.76 -15.77
CA THR A 37 5.21 -1.57 -15.46
C THR A 37 4.03 -1.93 -14.55
N ILE A 38 3.36 -0.90 -14.00
CA ILE A 38 2.12 -1.08 -13.24
C ILE A 38 1.06 -1.82 -14.08
N PRO A 39 0.74 -1.40 -15.33
CA PRO A 39 -0.16 -2.16 -16.19
C PRO A 39 0.27 -3.60 -16.45
N ASP A 40 1.56 -3.86 -16.71
CA ASP A 40 2.06 -5.23 -16.91
C ASP A 40 1.84 -6.10 -15.67
N ALA A 41 2.07 -5.55 -14.49
CA ALA A 41 1.84 -6.24 -13.23
C ALA A 41 0.34 -6.54 -13.04
N ILE A 42 -0.53 -5.56 -13.28
CA ILE A 42 -2.00 -5.73 -13.19
C ILE A 42 -2.49 -6.79 -14.17
N GLN A 43 -2.03 -6.76 -15.42
CA GLN A 43 -2.39 -7.77 -16.42
C GLN A 43 -1.99 -9.19 -15.97
N ARG A 44 -0.77 -9.36 -15.44
CA ARG A 44 -0.32 -10.65 -14.89
C ARG A 44 -1.07 -11.07 -13.62
N ILE A 45 -1.63 -10.12 -12.87
CA ILE A 45 -2.52 -10.41 -11.73
C ILE A 45 -3.86 -10.94 -12.25
N GLU A 46 -4.44 -10.29 -13.24
CA GLU A 46 -5.68 -10.76 -13.87
C GLU A 46 -5.52 -12.16 -14.46
N GLU A 47 -4.45 -12.40 -15.22
CA GLU A 47 -4.13 -13.71 -15.79
C GLU A 47 -3.94 -14.77 -14.70
N GLN A 48 -3.11 -14.53 -13.67
CA GLN A 48 -2.83 -15.53 -12.63
C GLN A 48 -4.04 -15.82 -11.73
N THR A 49 -4.99 -14.89 -11.65
CA THR A 49 -6.22 -15.01 -10.84
C THR A 49 -7.40 -15.51 -11.65
N ASN A 50 -7.21 -15.82 -12.94
CA ASN A 50 -8.29 -16.19 -13.86
C ASN A 50 -9.43 -15.16 -13.85
N ARG A 51 -9.08 -13.86 -13.86
CA ARG A 51 -10.02 -12.73 -13.83
C ARG A 51 -10.89 -12.59 -12.57
N GLU A 52 -10.59 -13.31 -11.48
CA GLU A 52 -11.22 -13.01 -10.18
C GLU A 52 -10.85 -11.61 -9.70
N ILE A 53 -9.66 -11.12 -10.07
CA ILE A 53 -9.25 -9.72 -9.93
C ILE A 53 -8.99 -9.20 -11.33
N ALA A 54 -9.84 -8.29 -11.81
CA ALA A 54 -9.69 -7.70 -13.14
C ALA A 54 -8.87 -6.40 -13.09
N LYS A 55 -8.44 -5.94 -14.26
CA LYS A 55 -7.67 -4.69 -14.38
C LYS A 55 -8.45 -3.45 -13.92
N GLU A 56 -9.77 -3.46 -14.09
CA GLU A 56 -10.68 -2.38 -13.69
C GLU A 56 -10.84 -2.28 -12.17
N ASP A 57 -10.42 -3.29 -11.42
CA ASP A 57 -10.57 -3.31 -9.96
C ASP A 57 -9.48 -2.51 -9.23
N PHE A 58 -8.51 -1.95 -9.97
CA PHE A 58 -7.38 -1.20 -9.43
C PHE A 58 -7.56 0.30 -9.58
N TYR A 59 -7.27 1.05 -8.51
CA TYR A 59 -7.25 2.50 -8.50
C TYR A 59 -5.84 3.03 -8.26
N PRO A 60 -5.48 4.20 -8.85
CA PRO A 60 -4.30 4.94 -8.45
C PRO A 60 -4.34 5.26 -6.95
N VAL A 61 -3.21 5.17 -6.25
CA VAL A 61 -3.11 5.53 -4.83
C VAL A 61 -3.75 6.88 -4.47
N PRO A 62 -3.59 7.98 -5.26
CA PRO A 62 -4.24 9.25 -4.92
C PRO A 62 -5.77 9.27 -5.02
N SER A 63 -6.43 8.21 -5.49
CA SER A 63 -7.90 8.15 -5.56
C SER A 63 -8.56 8.27 -4.18
N VAL A 64 -7.85 7.92 -3.10
CA VAL A 64 -8.40 7.94 -1.73
C VAL A 64 -8.27 9.30 -1.04
N MET A 65 -7.75 10.33 -1.73
CA MET A 65 -7.67 11.69 -1.19
C MET A 65 -9.00 12.26 -0.68
N PRO A 66 -10.17 11.99 -1.30
CA PRO A 66 -11.47 12.39 -0.75
C PRO A 66 -11.73 11.88 0.67
N VAL A 67 -11.24 10.67 1.00
CA VAL A 67 -11.36 10.10 2.34
C VAL A 67 -10.54 10.92 3.33
N THR A 68 -9.28 11.22 3.01
CA THR A 68 -8.42 12.09 3.85
C THR A 68 -9.05 13.45 4.03
N ASN A 69 -9.46 14.11 2.94
CA ASN A 69 -10.07 15.44 2.95
C ASN A 69 -11.31 15.49 3.84
N PHE A 70 -12.16 14.47 3.77
CA PHE A 70 -13.36 14.35 4.59
C PHE A 70 -13.01 14.15 6.08
N VAL A 71 -12.06 13.25 6.38
CA VAL A 71 -11.63 13.02 7.77
C VAL A 71 -11.05 14.29 8.39
N GLU A 72 -10.17 15.01 7.68
CA GLU A 72 -9.64 16.29 8.13
C GLU A 72 -10.74 17.32 8.39
N ALA A 73 -11.73 17.39 7.50
CA ALA A 73 -12.87 18.30 7.66
C ALA A 73 -13.70 17.98 8.93
N LEU A 74 -13.82 16.70 9.29
CA LEU A 74 -14.52 16.27 10.50
C LEU A 74 -13.71 16.48 11.79
N THR A 75 -12.42 16.15 11.77
CA THR A 75 -11.55 16.16 12.94
C THR A 75 -10.94 17.54 13.21
N GLY A 76 -10.82 18.38 12.19
CA GLY A 76 -10.06 19.63 12.22
C GLY A 76 -8.55 19.41 12.34
N LYS A 77 -8.07 18.17 12.18
CA LYS A 77 -6.66 17.81 12.27
C LYS A 77 -6.14 17.44 10.90
N ALA A 78 -4.92 17.87 10.59
CA ALA A 78 -4.22 17.41 9.40
C ALA A 78 -3.96 15.90 9.50
N GLU A 79 -4.26 15.19 8.42
CA GLU A 79 -4.07 13.74 8.31
C GLU A 79 -3.03 13.44 7.23
N TYR A 80 -2.57 12.19 7.19
CA TYR A 80 -1.62 11.79 6.16
C TYR A 80 -2.28 11.81 4.76
N ALA A 81 -1.80 12.71 3.90
CA ALA A 81 -2.26 12.84 2.53
C ALA A 81 -1.64 11.77 1.63
N LEU A 82 -2.48 10.87 1.12
CA LEU A 82 -2.10 9.86 0.12
C LEU A 82 -2.02 10.46 -1.30
N SER A 83 -1.44 11.65 -1.43
CA SER A 83 -1.49 12.52 -2.62
C SER A 83 -0.43 12.21 -3.69
N ALA A 84 0.12 10.99 -3.66
CA ALA A 84 1.16 10.53 -4.57
C ALA A 84 0.79 10.80 -6.04
N HIS A 85 1.79 10.98 -6.91
CA HIS A 85 1.51 11.05 -8.34
C HIS A 85 0.82 9.75 -8.81
N PHE A 86 -0.20 9.84 -9.69
CA PHE A 86 -1.04 8.70 -10.07
C PHE A 86 -0.22 7.53 -10.67
N ALA A 87 0.85 7.85 -11.39
CA ALA A 87 1.77 6.87 -11.98
C ALA A 87 2.71 6.19 -10.97
N CYS A 88 2.71 6.59 -9.69
CA CYS A 88 3.59 6.00 -8.67
C CYS A 88 3.05 4.68 -8.12
N GLY A 89 1.75 4.51 -7.99
CA GLY A 89 1.20 3.29 -7.42
C GLY A 89 -0.27 3.09 -7.71
N MET A 90 -0.68 1.83 -7.71
CA MET A 90 -2.06 1.40 -7.83
C MET A 90 -2.36 0.36 -6.77
N ALA A 91 -3.62 0.26 -6.36
CA ALA A 91 -4.04 -0.71 -5.36
C ALA A 91 -5.48 -1.15 -5.53
N THR A 92 -5.80 -2.28 -4.90
CA THR A 92 -7.15 -2.78 -4.70
C THR A 92 -7.25 -3.53 -3.36
N TYR A 93 -8.47 -3.77 -2.92
CA TYR A 93 -8.78 -4.64 -1.79
C TYR A 93 -9.59 -5.84 -2.26
N VAL A 94 -9.22 -7.02 -1.76
CA VAL A 94 -9.86 -8.27 -2.13
C VAL A 94 -10.38 -8.97 -0.88
N PHE A 95 -11.65 -9.31 -0.89
CA PHE A 95 -12.33 -10.05 0.17
C PHE A 95 -12.38 -11.54 -0.17
N ASN A 96 -12.52 -12.36 0.87
CA ASN A 96 -12.77 -13.79 0.71
C ASN A 96 -14.27 -14.03 0.76
N ASP A 97 -14.84 -14.43 -0.37
CA ASP A 97 -16.21 -14.94 -0.45
C ASP A 97 -16.18 -16.44 -0.78
N ASN A 98 -16.41 -17.27 0.24
CA ASN A 98 -16.47 -18.73 0.12
C ASN A 98 -15.27 -19.34 -0.63
N GLY A 99 -14.06 -18.80 -0.41
CA GLY A 99 -12.82 -19.25 -1.04
C GLY A 99 -12.47 -18.57 -2.36
N LYS A 100 -13.33 -17.70 -2.90
CA LYS A 100 -13.08 -16.88 -4.09
C LYS A 100 -12.60 -15.48 -3.72
N MET A 101 -11.73 -14.93 -4.56
CA MET A 101 -11.30 -13.54 -4.45
C MET A 101 -12.42 -12.63 -4.96
N LEU A 102 -12.95 -11.77 -4.09
CA LEU A 102 -13.98 -10.80 -4.42
C LEU A 102 -13.41 -9.38 -4.26
N PRO A 103 -13.05 -8.69 -5.36
CA PRO A 103 -12.58 -7.31 -5.31
C PRO A 103 -13.65 -6.37 -4.74
N VAL A 104 -13.20 -5.34 -4.01
CA VAL A 104 -14.06 -4.37 -3.33
C VAL A 104 -15.04 -3.66 -4.27
N THR A 105 -14.61 -3.39 -5.49
CA THR A 105 -15.37 -2.78 -6.60
C THR A 105 -16.57 -3.59 -7.05
N ARG A 106 -16.64 -4.89 -6.73
CA ARG A 106 -17.73 -5.77 -7.18
C ARG A 106 -18.99 -5.64 -6.35
N PHE A 107 -18.87 -5.07 -5.16
CA PHE A 107 -20.00 -4.87 -4.24
C PHE A 107 -20.01 -3.49 -3.59
N ILE A 108 -19.03 -2.64 -3.91
CA ILE A 108 -19.01 -1.24 -3.51
C ILE A 108 -18.83 -0.37 -4.74
N ASP A 109 -19.72 0.60 -4.89
CA ASP A 109 -19.52 1.75 -5.78
C ASP A 109 -18.45 2.66 -5.19
N VAL A 110 -17.18 2.35 -5.48
CA VAL A 110 -16.01 3.05 -4.94
C VAL A 110 -15.97 4.49 -5.45
N GLU A 111 -16.25 4.72 -6.73
CA GLU A 111 -16.23 6.05 -7.34
C GLU A 111 -17.30 6.93 -6.74
N GLY A 112 -18.56 6.48 -6.72
CA GLY A 112 -19.66 7.23 -6.14
C GLY A 112 -19.45 7.53 -4.65
N LEU A 113 -18.88 6.59 -3.90
CA LEU A 113 -18.55 6.82 -2.49
C LEU A 113 -17.46 7.90 -2.33
N LEU A 114 -16.39 7.84 -3.12
CA LEU A 114 -15.28 8.80 -3.05
C LEU A 114 -15.74 10.21 -3.45
N GLU A 115 -16.50 10.34 -4.53
CA GLU A 115 -17.09 11.62 -4.96
C GLU A 115 -17.99 12.20 -3.88
N TYR A 116 -18.84 11.36 -3.28
CA TYR A 116 -19.73 11.80 -2.21
C TYR A 116 -18.98 12.28 -0.96
N LEU A 117 -17.90 11.58 -0.59
CA LEU A 117 -17.03 12.01 0.52
C LEU A 117 -16.35 13.35 0.22
N ASP A 118 -15.90 13.58 -1.01
CA ASP A 118 -15.28 14.85 -1.40
C ASP A 118 -16.28 16.01 -1.29
N VAL A 119 -17.51 15.81 -1.79
CA VAL A 119 -18.60 16.79 -1.66
C VAL A 119 -18.87 17.12 -0.19
N LEU A 120 -19.03 16.10 0.67
CA LEU A 120 -19.27 16.32 2.10
C LEU A 120 -18.10 17.04 2.78
N GLY A 121 -16.87 16.67 2.45
CA GLY A 121 -15.66 17.31 2.99
C GLY A 121 -15.59 18.79 2.61
N ASN A 122 -15.86 19.11 1.34
CA ASN A 122 -15.84 20.48 0.83
C ASN A 122 -16.99 21.34 1.42
N GLU A 123 -18.18 20.77 1.61
CA GLU A 123 -19.30 21.47 2.28
C GLU A 123 -18.98 21.85 3.74
N ILE A 124 -18.29 20.96 4.47
CA ILE A 124 -17.84 21.22 5.84
C ILE A 124 -16.76 22.31 5.83
N LYS A 125 -15.73 22.18 4.99
CA LYS A 125 -14.62 23.15 4.89
C LYS A 125 -15.10 24.55 4.50
N ALA A 126 -16.10 24.65 3.63
CA ALA A 126 -16.70 25.93 3.23
C ALA A 126 -17.72 26.50 4.25
N GLY A 127 -17.92 25.85 5.41
CA GLY A 127 -18.89 26.28 6.42
C GLY A 127 -20.35 26.18 5.99
N LYS A 128 -20.64 25.57 4.84
CA LYS A 128 -21.99 25.39 4.30
C LYS A 128 -22.80 24.39 5.13
N ARG A 129 -22.15 23.45 5.82
CA ARG A 129 -22.78 22.45 6.68
C ARG A 129 -21.93 22.09 7.90
N ASN A 130 -22.61 21.74 8.98
CA ASN A 130 -21.99 21.22 10.21
C ASN A 130 -21.54 19.76 10.04
N LYS A 131 -20.35 19.42 10.57
CA LYS A 131 -19.77 18.07 10.59
C LYS A 131 -20.70 16.97 11.09
N TYR A 132 -21.56 17.24 12.08
CA TYR A 132 -22.50 16.25 12.60
C TYR A 132 -23.59 15.90 11.57
N ILE A 133 -24.12 16.92 10.88
CA ILE A 133 -25.13 16.76 9.82
C ILE A 133 -24.52 15.96 8.66
N SER A 134 -23.30 16.29 8.23
CA SER A 134 -22.60 15.56 7.17
C SER A 134 -22.32 14.10 7.54
N SER A 135 -21.97 13.84 8.81
CA SER A 135 -21.76 12.47 9.32
C SER A 135 -23.06 11.65 9.29
N ILE A 136 -24.19 12.24 9.69
CA ILE A 136 -25.51 11.60 9.63
C ILE A 136 -25.89 11.29 8.18
N ARG A 137 -25.71 12.25 7.26
CA ARG A 137 -25.97 12.06 5.83
C ARG A 137 -25.13 10.92 5.25
N LEU A 138 -23.84 10.85 5.61
CA LEU A 138 -22.97 9.74 5.23
C LEU A 138 -23.54 8.41 5.71
N LEU A 139 -23.92 8.28 6.98
CA LEU A 139 -24.49 7.04 7.52
C LEU A 139 -25.79 6.60 6.82
N PHE A 140 -26.64 7.54 6.39
CA PHE A 140 -27.86 7.23 5.65
C PHE A 140 -27.61 6.86 4.19
N LYS A 141 -26.69 7.56 3.51
CA LYS A 141 -26.40 7.33 2.08
C LYS A 141 -25.49 6.12 1.85
N LEU A 142 -24.73 5.69 2.85
CA LEU A 142 -23.73 4.63 2.70
C LEU A 142 -24.29 3.33 2.11
N ASP A 143 -25.50 2.94 2.51
CA ASP A 143 -26.14 1.71 2.04
C ASP A 143 -26.44 1.75 0.53
N SER A 144 -26.55 2.93 -0.10
CA SER A 144 -26.76 3.03 -1.55
C SER A 144 -25.52 2.76 -2.37
N PHE A 145 -24.33 2.78 -1.76
CA PHE A 145 -23.07 2.46 -2.44
C PHE A 145 -22.68 0.99 -2.31
N ILE A 146 -23.48 0.18 -1.61
CA ILE A 146 -23.14 -1.22 -1.29
C ILE A 146 -24.19 -2.15 -1.89
N ASP A 147 -23.76 -3.02 -2.79
CA ASP A 147 -24.56 -4.15 -3.24
C ASP A 147 -24.53 -5.24 -2.16
N ARG A 148 -25.61 -5.32 -1.38
CA ARG A 148 -25.71 -6.26 -0.24
C ARG A 148 -25.83 -7.72 -0.67
N GLU A 149 -26.29 -7.99 -1.88
CA GLU A 149 -26.40 -9.37 -2.38
C GLU A 149 -25.02 -9.94 -2.72
N LYS A 150 -24.12 -9.08 -3.23
CA LYS A 150 -22.74 -9.45 -3.56
C LYS A 150 -21.75 -9.29 -2.42
N ALA A 151 -22.09 -8.52 -1.38
CA ALA A 151 -21.18 -8.26 -0.27
C ALA A 151 -20.84 -9.55 0.51
N PRO A 152 -19.59 -9.70 1.01
CA PRO A 152 -19.21 -10.83 1.85
C PRO A 152 -20.08 -10.96 3.11
N LYS A 153 -20.33 -12.19 3.56
CA LYS A 153 -21.11 -12.46 4.78
C LYS A 153 -20.51 -11.72 5.99
N GLY A 154 -21.35 -10.96 6.69
CA GLY A 154 -20.94 -10.18 7.88
C GLY A 154 -20.22 -8.87 7.57
N PHE A 155 -20.07 -8.51 6.29
CA PHE A 155 -19.52 -7.21 5.90
C PHE A 155 -20.50 -6.07 6.22
N SER A 156 -20.00 -5.00 6.86
CA SER A 156 -20.81 -3.81 7.13
C SER A 156 -19.93 -2.59 7.36
N ILE A 157 -19.73 -1.76 6.32
CA ILE A 157 -19.03 -0.46 6.46
C ILE A 157 -19.78 0.46 7.41
N LYS A 158 -21.12 0.44 7.41
CA LYS A 158 -21.95 1.31 8.27
C LYS A 158 -21.58 1.18 9.74
N LYS A 159 -21.48 -0.06 10.23
CA LYS A 159 -21.01 -0.36 11.60
C LYS A 159 -19.60 0.15 11.87
N MET A 160 -18.70 0.08 10.88
CA MET A 160 -17.30 0.50 11.03
C MET A 160 -17.19 2.02 11.09
N LEU A 161 -17.86 2.74 10.18
CA LEU A 161 -17.95 4.19 10.16
C LEU A 161 -18.71 4.72 11.38
N PHE A 162 -19.79 4.08 11.81
CA PHE A 162 -20.48 4.45 13.04
C PHE A 162 -19.54 4.39 14.26
N ASN A 163 -18.77 3.31 14.40
CA ASN A 163 -17.80 3.21 15.49
C ASN A 163 -16.64 4.23 15.36
N ALA A 164 -16.19 4.52 14.15
CA ALA A 164 -15.12 5.51 13.93
C ALA A 164 -15.58 6.95 14.21
N LEU A 165 -16.74 7.34 13.66
CA LEU A 165 -17.25 8.70 13.69
C LEU A 165 -17.98 9.05 14.98
N VAL A 166 -18.79 8.12 15.52
CA VAL A 166 -19.62 8.37 16.72
C VAL A 166 -18.89 7.97 18.00
N ARG A 167 -18.14 6.86 17.99
CA ARG A 167 -17.40 6.38 19.18
C ARG A 167 -15.94 6.80 19.21
N HIS A 168 -15.49 7.62 18.25
CA HIS A 168 -14.10 8.06 18.09
C HIS A 168 -13.07 6.92 18.10
N ASN A 169 -13.50 5.71 17.71
CA ASN A 169 -12.64 4.53 17.72
C ASN A 169 -12.14 4.22 16.32
N TYR A 170 -11.12 4.94 15.88
CA TYR A 170 -10.49 4.77 14.58
C TYR A 170 -9.84 3.39 14.38
N ARG A 171 -9.59 2.61 15.46
CA ARG A 171 -9.16 1.19 15.34
C ARG A 171 -10.23 0.32 14.70
N ALA A 172 -11.50 0.74 14.69
CA ALA A 172 -12.58 0.04 14.01
C ALA A 172 -12.40 0.00 12.48
N LEU A 173 -11.69 0.97 11.89
CA LEU A 173 -11.30 0.92 10.47
C LEU A 173 -10.31 -0.23 10.19
N GLY A 174 -9.51 -0.61 11.18
CA GLY A 174 -8.63 -1.77 11.12
C GLY A 174 -9.36 -3.09 10.88
N ALA A 175 -10.65 -3.19 11.22
CA ALA A 175 -11.44 -4.38 10.91
C ALA A 175 -11.64 -4.58 9.40
N PHE A 176 -11.55 -3.51 8.60
CA PHE A 176 -11.60 -3.61 7.13
C PHE A 176 -10.39 -4.37 6.61
N HIS A 177 -9.22 -3.98 7.10
CA HIS A 177 -7.95 -4.61 6.77
C HIS A 177 -7.84 -6.03 7.32
N LYS A 178 -8.57 -6.38 8.39
CA LYS A 178 -8.61 -7.77 8.91
C LYS A 178 -9.44 -8.71 8.03
N SER A 179 -10.41 -8.19 7.29
CA SER A 179 -11.32 -8.99 6.46
C SER A 179 -10.98 -8.93 4.96
N SER A 180 -9.97 -8.16 4.57
CA SER A 180 -9.55 -7.97 3.19
C SER A 180 -8.04 -8.14 3.05
N LEU A 181 -7.60 -8.55 1.86
CA LEU A 181 -6.20 -8.54 1.47
C LEU A 181 -5.96 -7.29 0.62
N PHE A 182 -5.07 -6.41 1.07
CA PHE A 182 -4.59 -5.30 0.25
C PHE A 182 -3.64 -5.82 -0.84
N ILE A 183 -3.88 -5.47 -2.10
CA ILE A 183 -2.96 -5.73 -3.19
C ILE A 183 -2.55 -4.40 -3.76
N GLY A 184 -1.30 -4.03 -3.51
CA GLY A 184 -0.75 -2.74 -3.91
C GLY A 184 0.48 -2.90 -4.79
N MET A 185 0.84 -1.81 -5.44
CA MET A 185 2.12 -1.67 -6.10
C MET A 185 2.65 -0.25 -6.00
N MET A 186 3.97 -0.14 -5.89
CA MET A 186 4.68 1.12 -5.92
C MET A 186 5.84 1.00 -6.93
N HIS A 187 5.78 1.78 -8.00
CA HIS A 187 6.75 1.77 -9.07
C HIS A 187 7.76 2.89 -8.87
N PHE A 188 8.89 2.58 -8.23
CA PHE A 188 9.96 3.55 -8.04
C PHE A 188 10.62 3.93 -9.38
N GLN A 189 11.12 5.16 -9.45
CA GLN A 189 11.79 5.66 -10.64
C GLN A 189 13.19 5.08 -10.78
N ASP A 190 13.70 5.17 -12.00
CA ASP A 190 15.07 4.85 -12.35
C ASP A 190 15.59 5.83 -13.40
N LEU A 191 16.86 5.69 -13.80
CA LEU A 191 17.52 6.65 -14.69
C LEU A 191 16.88 6.76 -16.08
N TYR A 192 16.02 5.81 -16.48
CA TYR A 192 15.35 5.82 -17.79
C TYR A 192 13.94 6.38 -17.75
N ASN A 193 13.33 6.59 -16.58
CA ASN A 193 11.96 7.07 -16.43
C ASN A 193 11.81 8.14 -15.34
N TYR A 194 12.90 8.85 -15.04
CA TYR A 194 12.92 9.85 -13.98
C TYR A 194 12.09 11.08 -14.37
N ASP A 195 10.99 11.28 -13.66
CA ASP A 195 10.08 12.41 -13.82
C ASP A 195 10.07 13.25 -12.53
N VAL A 196 10.34 14.54 -12.69
CA VAL A 196 10.40 15.51 -11.58
C VAL A 196 9.01 15.76 -10.98
N GLU A 197 7.93 15.68 -11.74
CA GLU A 197 6.57 15.86 -11.22
C GLU A 197 6.18 14.74 -10.27
N ARG A 198 6.67 13.52 -10.55
CA ARG A 198 6.54 12.37 -9.63
C ARG A 198 7.35 12.58 -8.35
N VAL A 199 8.52 13.20 -8.44
CA VAL A 199 9.38 13.52 -7.28
C VAL A 199 8.75 14.58 -6.40
N LYS A 200 8.20 15.66 -6.98
CA LYS A 200 7.50 16.73 -6.24
C LYS A 200 6.33 16.23 -5.43
N ARG A 201 5.67 15.16 -5.90
CA ARG A 201 4.53 14.50 -5.23
C ARG A 201 4.91 13.17 -4.58
N CYS A 202 6.17 12.99 -4.20
CA CYS A 202 6.57 11.80 -3.49
C CYS A 202 5.90 11.77 -2.11
N VAL A 203 5.52 10.59 -1.64
CA VAL A 203 4.94 10.38 -0.29
C VAL A 203 5.84 9.50 0.59
N ILE A 204 7.01 9.14 0.07
CA ILE A 204 8.03 8.33 0.74
C ILE A 204 9.32 9.15 0.74
N HIS A 205 9.86 9.42 1.92
CA HIS A 205 10.99 10.33 2.06
C HIS A 205 12.01 9.79 3.05
N TYR A 206 13.24 10.28 2.91
CA TYR A 206 14.32 10.10 3.87
C TYR A 206 14.60 11.43 4.56
N ALA A 207 14.64 11.42 5.89
CA ALA A 207 15.27 12.49 6.64
C ALA A 207 16.78 12.24 6.66
N ILE A 208 17.58 13.25 6.34
CA ILE A 208 19.04 13.19 6.39
C ILE A 208 19.60 14.11 7.48
N PRO A 209 20.78 13.81 8.07
CA PRO A 209 21.37 14.57 9.17
C PRO A 209 21.51 16.08 8.94
N GLU A 210 21.59 16.51 7.68
CA GLU A 210 21.63 17.91 7.28
C GLU A 210 20.30 18.66 7.44
N GLY A 211 19.31 18.06 8.12
CA GLY A 211 18.00 18.68 8.37
C GLY A 211 17.10 18.75 7.14
N LYS A 212 17.35 17.93 6.12
CA LYS A 212 16.58 17.89 4.87
C LYS A 212 15.70 16.66 4.79
N ILE A 213 14.57 16.80 4.12
CA ILE A 213 13.68 15.70 3.73
C ILE A 213 13.86 15.48 2.22
N VAL A 214 14.32 14.30 1.82
CA VAL A 214 14.62 13.95 0.43
C VAL A 214 13.61 12.91 -0.07
N PRO A 215 12.92 13.15 -1.19
CA PRO A 215 12.07 12.15 -1.83
C PRO A 215 12.80 10.83 -2.12
N PHE A 216 12.13 9.69 -1.93
CA PHE A 216 12.72 8.36 -2.08
C PHE A 216 13.43 8.18 -3.43
N CYS A 217 12.79 8.58 -4.52
CA CYS A 217 13.36 8.41 -5.85
C CYS A 217 14.54 9.34 -6.09
N ALA A 218 14.52 10.57 -5.56
CA ALA A 218 15.67 11.47 -5.65
C ALA A 218 16.87 10.91 -4.88
N PHE A 219 16.62 10.40 -3.66
CA PHE A 219 17.64 9.80 -2.80
C PHE A 219 18.31 8.58 -3.43
N ASN A 220 17.55 7.71 -4.09
CA ASN A 220 18.06 6.45 -4.64
C ASN A 220 18.55 6.55 -6.09
N VAL A 221 17.99 7.44 -6.91
CA VAL A 221 18.36 7.56 -8.35
C VAL A 221 19.48 8.58 -8.57
N ILE A 222 19.61 9.58 -7.70
CA ILE A 222 20.69 10.58 -7.73
C ILE A 222 21.51 10.48 -6.42
N PRO A 223 22.12 9.31 -6.14
CA PRO A 223 22.67 9.03 -4.82
C PRO A 223 23.84 9.95 -4.47
N ASP A 224 24.70 10.31 -5.44
CA ASP A 224 25.87 11.18 -5.26
C ASP A 224 25.50 12.52 -4.61
N ARG A 225 24.33 13.08 -4.96
CA ARG A 225 23.90 14.39 -4.43
C ARG A 225 23.27 14.31 -3.05
N TYR A 226 22.64 13.19 -2.70
CA TYR A 226 21.79 13.10 -1.51
C TYR A 226 22.25 12.03 -0.53
N ARG A 227 22.32 10.77 -0.98
CA ARG A 227 22.62 9.63 -0.11
C ARG A 227 24.11 9.58 0.21
N GLU A 228 24.95 9.56 -0.81
CA GLU A 228 26.38 9.32 -0.67
C GLU A 228 27.07 10.53 -0.07
N SER A 229 26.75 11.74 -0.54
CA SER A 229 27.25 12.99 0.05
C SER A 229 26.96 13.13 1.55
N SER A 230 25.81 12.62 2.02
CA SER A 230 25.43 12.64 3.44
C SER A 230 26.09 11.49 4.21
N GLN A 231 26.09 10.28 3.65
CA GLN A 231 26.71 9.11 4.27
C GLN A 231 28.24 9.26 4.40
N GLU A 232 28.92 9.91 3.48
CA GLU A 232 30.36 10.18 3.57
C GLU A 232 30.70 11.16 4.70
N LYS A 233 29.84 12.17 4.93
CA LYS A 233 30.06 13.18 5.98
C LYS A 233 29.73 12.68 7.38
N HIS A 234 28.71 11.83 7.49
CA HIS A 234 28.11 11.45 8.77
C HIS A 234 28.27 9.97 9.12
N GLY A 235 28.70 9.15 8.17
CA GLY A 235 28.88 7.72 8.36
C GLY A 235 30.09 7.39 9.23
N ILE A 236 29.98 6.33 10.02
CA ILE A 236 31.08 5.76 10.80
C ILE A 236 31.51 4.48 10.09
N LYS A 237 32.83 4.30 9.88
CA LYS A 237 33.33 3.06 9.28
C LYS A 237 33.10 1.88 10.22
N ILE A 238 32.79 0.71 9.67
CA ILE A 238 32.48 -0.50 10.46
C ILE A 238 33.56 -0.78 11.53
N PRO A 239 34.88 -0.80 11.24
CA PRO A 239 35.89 -1.07 12.27
C PRO A 239 35.90 -0.07 13.42
N GLU A 240 35.62 1.20 13.14
CA GLU A 240 35.55 2.25 14.15
C GLU A 240 34.30 2.10 15.02
N TRP A 241 33.15 1.80 14.41
CA TRP A 241 31.91 1.54 15.12
C TRP A 241 32.02 0.30 16.03
N GLU A 242 32.61 -0.79 15.55
CA GLU A 242 32.85 -2.00 16.34
C GLU A 242 33.79 -1.74 17.52
N LYS A 243 34.87 -0.98 17.30
CA LYS A 243 35.78 -0.56 18.39
C LYS A 243 35.07 0.30 19.44
N LYS A 244 34.22 1.23 19.01
CA LYS A 244 33.48 2.15 19.88
C LYS A 244 32.41 1.43 20.72
N THR A 245 31.75 0.44 20.14
CA THR A 245 30.62 -0.27 20.78
C THR A 245 31.02 -1.56 21.47
N GLY A 246 32.19 -2.12 21.15
CA GLY A 246 32.62 -3.45 21.58
C GLY A 246 31.84 -4.59 20.93
N LYS A 247 30.93 -4.32 19.99
CA LYS A 247 30.08 -5.29 19.31
C LYS A 247 30.58 -5.56 17.90
N LYS A 248 30.36 -6.77 17.39
CA LYS A 248 30.61 -7.08 15.98
C LYS A 248 29.34 -6.90 15.16
N LEU A 249 29.43 -6.25 14.00
CA LEU A 249 28.26 -6.01 13.15
C LEU A 249 27.60 -7.32 12.69
N ASN A 250 28.39 -8.39 12.57
CA ASN A 250 27.91 -9.71 12.18
C ASN A 250 27.05 -10.40 13.25
N GLU A 251 27.11 -9.97 14.51
CA GLU A 251 26.31 -10.50 15.62
C GLU A 251 24.87 -9.96 15.56
N ASP A 252 24.68 -8.76 15.02
CA ASP A 252 23.35 -8.16 14.81
C ASP A 252 22.61 -8.76 13.60
N LEU A 253 23.31 -9.52 12.75
CA LEU A 253 22.70 -10.19 11.60
C LEU A 253 21.96 -11.46 12.02
N TYR A 254 20.63 -11.40 12.00
CA TYR A 254 19.80 -12.59 12.18
C TYR A 254 20.09 -13.64 11.10
N LYS A 255 20.65 -14.78 11.52
CA LYS A 255 20.89 -15.94 10.64
C LYS A 255 19.73 -16.91 10.76
N ARG A 256 18.96 -17.03 9.68
CA ARG A 256 17.82 -17.95 9.60
C ARG A 256 18.29 -19.37 9.32
N ASP A 257 18.00 -20.32 10.21
CA ASP A 257 18.17 -21.75 9.92
C ASP A 257 17.01 -22.23 9.03
N ILE A 258 17.25 -22.18 7.71
CA ILE A 258 16.28 -22.59 6.69
C ILE A 258 15.94 -24.07 6.83
N LYS A 259 16.93 -24.94 7.12
CA LYS A 259 16.72 -26.39 7.19
C LYS A 259 15.85 -26.77 8.38
N ALA A 260 16.09 -26.15 9.54
CA ALA A 260 15.24 -26.36 10.72
C ALA A 260 13.82 -25.85 10.49
N LEU A 261 13.66 -24.65 9.89
CA LEU A 261 12.36 -24.09 9.57
C LEU A 261 11.57 -24.98 8.61
N GLU A 262 12.17 -25.44 7.52
CA GLU A 262 11.53 -26.31 6.52
C GLU A 262 11.10 -27.66 7.10
N LYS A 263 11.81 -28.17 8.11
CA LYS A 263 11.46 -29.41 8.82
C LYS A 263 10.26 -29.23 9.75
N SER A 264 10.01 -28.01 10.23
CA SER A 264 8.97 -27.74 11.23
C SER A 264 7.56 -28.11 10.72
N PRO A 265 6.68 -28.66 11.58
CA PRO A 265 5.29 -28.97 11.21
C PRO A 265 4.51 -27.74 10.73
N LEU A 266 4.74 -26.59 11.37
CA LEU A 266 4.09 -25.33 11.02
C LEU A 266 4.45 -24.89 9.61
N TYR A 267 5.74 -24.90 9.24
CA TYR A 267 6.17 -24.55 7.89
C TYR A 267 5.52 -25.47 6.84
N LYS A 268 5.58 -26.79 7.05
CA LYS A 268 4.97 -27.77 6.14
C LYS A 268 3.47 -27.56 5.98
N LYS A 269 2.76 -27.25 7.07
CA LYS A 269 1.32 -26.95 7.06
C LYS A 269 1.03 -25.67 6.28
N THR A 270 1.72 -24.57 6.60
CA THR A 270 1.49 -23.24 6.01
C THR A 270 1.79 -23.23 4.51
N TYR A 271 2.90 -23.84 4.09
CA TYR A 271 3.30 -23.89 2.68
C TYR A 271 2.71 -25.10 1.92
N LYS A 272 1.83 -25.90 2.54
CA LYS A 272 1.15 -27.02 1.86
C LYS A 272 0.39 -26.52 0.62
N GLY A 273 0.74 -27.06 -0.55
CA GLY A 273 0.20 -26.66 -1.84
C GLY A 273 0.96 -25.52 -2.55
N PHE A 274 1.98 -24.93 -1.90
CA PHE A 274 2.84 -23.89 -2.46
C PHE A 274 4.31 -24.33 -2.60
N LEU A 275 4.73 -25.34 -1.84
CA LEU A 275 6.01 -26.00 -2.07
C LEU A 275 5.95 -26.65 -3.46
N LYS A 276 6.63 -26.06 -4.43
CA LYS A 276 6.87 -26.75 -5.71
C LYS A 276 7.49 -28.10 -5.37
N LYS A 277 7.01 -29.19 -5.99
CA LYS A 277 7.87 -30.38 -6.14
C LYS A 277 9.15 -29.86 -6.78
N LYS A 278 10.31 -30.06 -6.13
CA LYS A 278 11.61 -29.73 -6.74
C LYS A 278 11.59 -30.32 -8.15
N ARG A 279 11.69 -29.46 -9.17
CA ARG A 279 11.98 -29.90 -10.53
C ARG A 279 13.39 -30.45 -10.55
#